data_AF-A0A951VGL1-F1
#
_entry.id   AF-A0A951VGL1-F1
#
_cell.length_a   1.000
_cell.length_b   1.000
_cell.length_c   1.000
_cell.angle_alpha   90.00
_cell.angle_beta   90.00
_cell.angle_gamma   90.00
#
_symmetry.space_group_name_H-M   'P 1'
#
loop_
_entity.id
_entity.type
_entity.pdbx_description
1 polymer ?
#
loop_
_entity_poly.entity_id
_entity_poly.type
_entity_poly.pdbx_seq_one_letter_code
_entity_poly.pdbx_strand_id
1 'polypeptide(L)'
;DFGASYGHYAADLTRTIPVNGKFTRRQKTVYNACLDLHRYCASILKPGITIVKYHEMVGDKATELFLKIGLLKKSDVKNEDPSNRAYRKYLYHGISHHLGVDVHDLGTKTEPVKAGMVFTIEPGIYIEEEHMGIRIENNYWMTRNGNKDLMKSIPITVEEIEALMKR
;
A
#
# COMPACT_ATOMS: atom_id res chain seq x y z
N ASP A 1 9.62 7.75 0.64
CA ASP A 1 8.45 8.61 0.51
C ASP A 1 8.95 9.95 0.05
N PHE A 2 8.73 10.24 -1.22
CA PHE A 2 9.10 11.48 -1.86
C PHE A 2 8.29 11.62 -3.14
N GLY A 3 8.12 12.86 -3.57
CA GLY A 3 7.37 13.22 -4.76
C GLY A 3 7.99 14.41 -5.45
N ALA A 4 7.98 14.42 -6.78
CA ALA A 4 8.29 15.62 -7.54
C ALA A 4 6.99 16.41 -7.80
N SER A 5 7.11 17.72 -7.97
CA SER A 5 6.04 18.54 -8.55
C SER A 5 6.40 18.88 -9.99
N TYR A 6 5.46 18.67 -10.91
CA TYR A 6 5.62 19.00 -12.33
C TYR A 6 4.34 19.59 -12.91
N GLY A 7 4.45 20.76 -13.54
CA GLY A 7 3.28 21.45 -14.10
C GLY A 7 2.19 21.74 -13.07
N HIS A 8 2.58 22.01 -11.81
CA HIS A 8 1.70 22.17 -10.64
C HIS A 8 0.99 20.92 -10.13
N TYR A 9 1.27 19.73 -10.68
CA TYR A 9 0.76 18.46 -10.15
C TYR A 9 1.83 17.76 -9.30
N ALA A 10 1.39 17.07 -8.26
CA ALA A 10 2.21 16.24 -7.39
C ALA A 10 2.31 14.80 -7.93
N ALA A 11 3.50 14.23 -7.83
CA ALA A 11 3.70 12.78 -7.77
C ALA A 11 3.91 12.36 -6.32
N ASP A 12 3.65 11.09 -6.01
CA ASP A 12 3.89 10.54 -4.67
C ASP A 12 4.41 9.10 -4.75
N LEU A 13 5.53 8.80 -4.09
CA LEU A 13 6.24 7.54 -4.26
C LEU A 13 6.94 7.12 -2.98
N THR A 14 6.63 5.90 -2.55
CA THR A 14 7.37 5.21 -1.49
C THR A 14 7.98 3.91 -1.99
N ARG A 15 9.27 3.74 -1.68
CA ARG A 15 10.03 2.50 -1.81
C ARG A 15 10.75 2.23 -0.50
N THR A 16 10.81 0.96 -0.11
CA THR A 16 11.68 0.48 0.96
C THR A 16 12.74 -0.41 0.34
N ILE A 17 14.02 -0.13 0.63
CA ILE A 17 15.16 -0.84 0.04
C ILE A 17 16.16 -1.24 1.13
N PRO A 18 16.91 -2.35 0.96
CA PRO A 18 17.97 -2.74 1.87
C PRO A 18 19.20 -1.88 1.59
N VAL A 19 19.70 -1.16 2.60
CA VAL A 19 20.83 -0.22 2.42
C VAL A 19 22.07 -0.91 1.83
N ASN A 20 22.33 -2.16 2.20
CA ASN A 20 23.44 -2.96 1.69
C ASN A 20 23.15 -3.70 0.37
N GLY A 21 21.98 -3.46 -0.25
CA GLY A 21 21.58 -4.09 -1.51
C GLY A 21 21.01 -5.51 -1.39
N LYS A 22 20.84 -6.06 -0.18
CA LYS A 22 20.29 -7.41 0.01
C LYS A 22 19.33 -7.50 1.18
N PHE A 23 18.11 -7.97 0.93
CA PHE A 23 17.13 -8.20 1.98
C PHE A 23 17.55 -9.40 2.84
N THR A 24 17.42 -9.27 4.17
CA THR A 24 17.45 -10.45 5.03
C THR A 24 16.21 -11.31 4.78
N ARG A 25 16.22 -12.57 5.26
CA ARG A 25 15.06 -13.45 5.13
C ARG A 25 13.79 -12.83 5.70
N ARG A 26 13.87 -12.21 6.88
CA ARG A 26 12.71 -11.59 7.54
C ARG A 26 12.24 -10.34 6.80
N GLN A 27 13.17 -9.48 6.36
CA GLN A 27 12.82 -8.32 5.54
C GLN A 27 12.14 -8.74 4.23
N LYS A 28 12.66 -9.77 3.53
CA LYS A 28 12.04 -10.32 2.31
C LYS A 28 10.63 -10.87 2.58
N THR A 29 10.39 -11.53 3.72
CA THR A 29 9.05 -12.00 4.11
C THR A 29 8.06 -10.84 4.28
N VAL A 30 8.43 -9.82 5.05
CA VAL A 30 7.53 -8.67 5.31
C VAL A 30 7.36 -7.81 4.06
N TYR A 31 8.43 -7.63 3.28
CA TYR A 31 8.38 -6.90 2.02
C TYR A 31 7.41 -7.53 1.04
N ASN A 32 7.52 -8.84 0.83
CA ASN A 32 6.60 -9.54 -0.07
C ASN A 32 5.17 -9.56 0.44
N ALA A 33 4.93 -9.56 1.76
CA ALA A 33 3.58 -9.39 2.29
C ALA A 33 3.01 -7.99 1.99
N CYS A 34 3.82 -6.93 2.14
CA CYS A 34 3.44 -5.58 1.75
C CYS A 34 3.18 -5.47 0.24
N LEU A 35 4.02 -6.10 -0.59
CA LEU A 35 3.84 -6.16 -2.04
C LEU A 35 2.58 -6.93 -2.45
N ASP A 36 2.29 -8.06 -1.81
CA ASP A 36 1.07 -8.82 -2.02
C ASP A 36 -0.18 -7.99 -1.66
N LEU A 37 -0.10 -7.22 -0.56
CA LEU A 37 -1.16 -6.29 -0.18
C LEU A 37 -1.31 -5.16 -1.21
N HIS A 38 -0.21 -4.56 -1.68
CA HIS A 38 -0.21 -3.54 -2.73
C HIS A 38 -0.86 -4.04 -4.03
N ARG A 39 -0.54 -5.26 -4.45
CA ARG A 39 -1.15 -5.89 -5.64
C ARG A 39 -2.64 -6.17 -5.45
N TYR A 40 -3.05 -6.60 -4.25
CA TYR A 40 -4.47 -6.77 -3.94
C TYR A 40 -5.21 -5.43 -3.96
N CYS A 41 -4.64 -4.40 -3.34
CA CYS A 41 -5.15 -3.04 -3.36
C CYS A 41 -5.37 -2.54 -4.80
N ALA A 42 -4.37 -2.72 -5.67
CA ALA A 42 -4.47 -2.35 -7.08
C ALA A 42 -5.51 -3.18 -7.86
N SER A 43 -5.77 -4.44 -7.50
CA SER A 43 -6.74 -5.26 -8.22
C SER A 43 -8.20 -4.89 -7.93
N ILE A 44 -8.48 -4.28 -6.76
CA ILE A 44 -9.85 -3.96 -6.34
C ILE A 44 -10.21 -2.46 -6.45
N LEU A 45 -9.22 -1.56 -6.53
CA LEU A 45 -9.49 -0.12 -6.67
C LEU A 45 -9.93 0.23 -8.10
N LYS A 46 -11.22 0.44 -8.31
CA LYS A 46 -11.80 0.75 -9.62
C LYS A 46 -13.09 1.58 -9.48
N PRO A 47 -13.58 2.22 -10.56
CA PRO A 47 -14.84 2.96 -10.47
C PRO A 47 -16.00 2.13 -9.91
N GLY A 48 -16.85 2.78 -9.13
CA GLY A 48 -18.01 2.17 -8.47
C GLY A 48 -17.79 1.73 -7.02
N ILE A 49 -16.54 1.50 -6.58
CA ILE A 49 -16.23 1.24 -5.17
C ILE A 49 -16.11 2.57 -4.39
N THR A 50 -16.46 2.59 -3.11
CA THR A 50 -16.13 3.72 -2.21
C THR A 50 -14.78 3.48 -1.54
N ILE A 51 -14.07 4.53 -1.14
CA ILE A 51 -12.79 4.38 -0.42
C ILE A 51 -12.97 3.70 0.94
N VAL A 52 -14.11 3.92 1.61
CA VAL A 52 -14.46 3.21 2.84
C VAL A 52 -14.53 1.69 2.59
N LYS A 53 -15.31 1.26 1.59
CA LYS A 53 -15.45 -0.17 1.29
C LYS A 53 -14.14 -0.80 0.85
N TYR A 54 -13.36 -0.06 0.07
CA TYR A 54 -12.02 -0.42 -0.33
C TYR A 54 -11.11 -0.67 0.88
N HIS A 55 -11.05 0.26 1.85
CA HIS A 55 -10.23 0.11 3.06
C HIS A 55 -10.68 -1.08 3.94
N GLU A 56 -11.97 -1.37 4.03
CA GLU A 56 -12.47 -2.58 4.72
C GLU A 56 -11.90 -3.86 4.09
N MET A 57 -12.01 -3.98 2.76
CA MET A 57 -11.52 -5.16 2.02
C MET A 57 -9.99 -5.30 2.14
N VAL A 58 -9.26 -4.19 2.09
CA VAL A 58 -7.81 -4.19 2.32
C VAL A 58 -7.47 -4.62 3.75
N GLY A 59 -8.25 -4.20 4.75
CA GLY A 59 -8.10 -4.63 6.14
C GLY A 59 -8.28 -6.14 6.31
N ASP A 60 -9.29 -6.74 5.67
CA ASP A 60 -9.48 -8.19 5.65
C ASP A 60 -8.27 -8.91 5.04
N LYS A 61 -7.75 -8.39 3.91
CA LYS A 61 -6.57 -8.96 3.27
C LYS A 61 -5.31 -8.82 4.12
N ALA A 62 -5.13 -7.67 4.78
CA ALA A 62 -4.02 -7.43 5.69
C ALA A 62 -4.05 -8.43 6.85
N THR A 63 -5.22 -8.69 7.45
CA THR A 63 -5.38 -9.71 8.49
C THR A 63 -4.92 -11.09 8.01
N GLU A 64 -5.35 -11.53 6.82
CA GLU A 64 -4.91 -12.82 6.26
C GLU A 64 -3.38 -12.90 6.10
N LEU A 65 -2.78 -11.85 5.53
CA LEU A 65 -1.34 -11.80 5.30
C LEU A 65 -0.57 -11.78 6.62
N PHE A 66 -1.02 -11.00 7.60
CA PHE A 66 -0.35 -10.87 8.89
C PHE A 66 -0.42 -12.17 9.72
N LEU A 67 -1.52 -12.92 9.63
CA LEU A 67 -1.59 -14.30 10.14
C LEU A 67 -0.58 -15.21 9.43
N LYS A 68 -0.51 -15.14 8.10
CA LYS A 68 0.39 -15.98 7.28
C LYS A 68 1.87 -15.73 7.59
N ILE A 69 2.26 -14.48 7.84
CA ILE A 69 3.66 -14.11 8.14
C ILE A 69 3.98 -14.07 9.64
N GLY A 70 3.04 -14.48 10.49
CA GLY A 70 3.22 -14.61 11.94
C GLY A 70 3.24 -13.29 12.71
N LEU A 71 2.75 -12.19 12.13
CA LEU A 71 2.57 -10.91 12.84
C LEU A 71 1.34 -10.93 13.76
N LEU A 72 0.28 -11.62 13.33
CA LEU A 72 -0.91 -11.85 14.13
C LEU A 72 -1.08 -13.33 14.45
N LYS A 73 -1.72 -13.58 15.58
CA LYS A 73 -2.24 -14.89 15.99
C LYS A 73 -3.75 -14.92 15.76
N LYS A 74 -4.31 -16.13 15.65
CA LYS A 74 -5.77 -16.31 15.55
C LYS A 74 -6.51 -15.74 16.76
N SER A 75 -5.88 -15.69 17.94
CA SER A 75 -6.43 -15.05 19.13
C SER A 75 -6.61 -13.54 18.95
N ASP A 76 -5.67 -12.88 18.27
CA ASP A 76 -5.70 -11.43 18.09
C ASP A 76 -6.91 -11.03 17.24
N VAL A 77 -7.19 -11.81 16.19
CA VAL A 77 -8.37 -11.62 15.32
C VAL A 77 -9.66 -11.98 16.05
N LYS A 78 -9.68 -13.03 16.87
CA LYS A 78 -10.86 -13.38 17.68
C LYS A 78 -11.24 -12.31 18.71
N ASN A 79 -10.25 -11.55 19.17
CA ASN A 79 -10.41 -10.52 20.19
C ASN A 79 -10.49 -9.10 19.59
N GLU A 80 -10.59 -8.98 18.26
CA GLU A 80 -10.70 -7.68 17.61
C GLU A 80 -12.11 -7.09 17.78
N ASP A 81 -12.21 -5.77 17.72
CA ASP A 81 -13.47 -5.03 17.73
C ASP A 81 -13.68 -4.37 16.35
N PRO A 82 -14.92 -4.15 15.88
CA PRO A 82 -15.17 -3.44 14.62
C PRO A 82 -14.48 -2.06 14.54
N SER A 83 -14.33 -1.36 15.66
CA SER A 83 -13.59 -0.08 15.74
C SER A 83 -12.08 -0.25 15.85
N ASN A 84 -11.61 -1.43 16.27
CA ASN A 84 -10.20 -1.74 16.48
C ASN A 84 -9.83 -3.14 15.96
N ARG A 85 -9.77 -3.23 14.63
CA ARG A 85 -9.36 -4.44 13.89
C ARG A 85 -7.90 -4.80 14.17
N ALA A 86 -7.58 -6.08 14.32
CA ALA A 86 -6.27 -6.55 14.77
C ALA A 86 -5.12 -6.14 13.83
N TYR A 87 -5.36 -6.08 12.52
CA TYR A 87 -4.33 -5.65 11.56
C TYR A 87 -3.81 -4.24 11.84
N ARG A 88 -4.61 -3.38 12.49
CA ARG A 88 -4.24 -2.00 12.78
C ARG A 88 -3.01 -1.87 13.68
N LYS A 89 -2.64 -2.93 14.40
CA LYS A 89 -1.38 -2.97 15.15
C LYS A 89 -0.17 -2.69 14.24
N TYR A 90 -0.17 -3.18 13.00
CA TYR A 90 0.99 -3.04 12.10
C TYR A 90 0.69 -2.22 10.83
N LEU A 91 -0.58 -1.90 10.56
CA LEU A 91 -1.02 -1.04 9.46
C LEU A 91 -2.10 -0.06 9.96
N TYR A 92 -1.68 1.13 10.39
CA TYR A 92 -2.51 2.08 11.12
C TYR A 92 -2.92 3.34 10.33
N HIS A 93 -2.43 3.51 9.10
CA HIS A 93 -2.80 4.63 8.23
C HIS A 93 -3.76 4.20 7.10
N GLY A 94 -4.31 5.19 6.38
CA GLY A 94 -5.13 4.93 5.20
C GLY A 94 -4.32 4.35 4.04
N ILE A 95 -4.98 3.65 3.13
CA ILE A 95 -4.32 2.96 2.00
C ILE A 95 -4.21 3.84 0.75
N SER A 96 -5.07 4.84 0.65
CA SER A 96 -5.20 5.70 -0.51
C SER A 96 -5.73 7.06 -0.11
N HIS A 97 -5.19 8.10 -0.75
CA HIS A 97 -5.75 9.44 -0.83
C HIS A 97 -5.82 9.90 -2.29
N HIS A 98 -6.62 10.93 -2.56
CA HIS A 98 -6.61 11.60 -3.85
C HIS A 98 -5.26 12.29 -4.05
N LEU A 99 -4.82 12.35 -5.31
CA LEU A 99 -3.57 12.99 -5.72
C LEU A 99 -3.83 13.86 -6.94
N GLY A 100 -3.30 15.08 -6.94
CA GLY A 100 -3.47 16.00 -8.05
C GLY A 100 -2.62 17.25 -7.89
N VAL A 101 -3.24 18.41 -7.73
CA VAL A 101 -2.50 19.67 -7.53
C VAL A 101 -1.84 19.74 -6.15
N ASP A 102 -2.49 19.13 -5.15
CA ASP A 102 -1.94 18.86 -3.83
C ASP A 102 -1.59 17.37 -3.70
N VAL A 103 -0.62 17.05 -2.83
CA VAL A 103 -0.25 15.66 -2.51
C VAL A 103 -1.45 14.92 -1.91
N HIS A 104 -2.07 15.53 -0.90
CA HIS A 104 -3.36 15.09 -0.36
C HIS A 104 -4.49 15.93 -0.97
N ASP A 105 -4.86 15.62 -2.20
CA ASP A 105 -5.82 16.41 -2.95
C ASP A 105 -7.26 16.23 -2.42
N LEU A 106 -8.12 17.16 -2.80
CA LEU A 106 -9.52 17.18 -2.39
C LEU A 106 -10.28 15.98 -2.96
N GLY A 107 -11.10 15.38 -2.11
CA GLY A 107 -12.05 14.36 -2.55
C GLY A 107 -12.78 13.72 -1.39
N THR A 108 -13.81 12.97 -1.74
CA THR A 108 -14.69 12.28 -0.79
C THR A 108 -14.28 10.81 -0.67
N LYS A 109 -14.42 10.28 0.54
CA LYS A 109 -14.18 8.85 0.81
C LYS A 109 -15.47 8.01 0.70
N THR A 110 -16.63 8.67 0.71
CA THR A 110 -17.95 8.03 0.81
C THR A 110 -18.66 7.91 -0.53
N GLU A 111 -18.33 8.76 -1.51
CA GLU A 111 -18.88 8.62 -2.86
C GLU A 111 -18.11 7.54 -3.65
N PRO A 112 -18.76 6.91 -4.63
CA PRO A 112 -18.08 5.99 -5.53
C PRO A 112 -16.94 6.66 -6.29
N VAL A 113 -15.82 5.95 -6.39
CA VAL A 113 -14.70 6.29 -7.29
C VAL A 113 -15.22 6.39 -8.72
N LYS A 114 -14.73 7.37 -9.47
CA LYS A 114 -15.09 7.63 -10.86
C LYS A 114 -13.86 7.55 -11.76
N ALA A 115 -14.07 7.20 -13.02
CA ALA A 115 -13.00 7.29 -14.02
C ALA A 115 -12.47 8.72 -14.12
N GLY A 116 -11.17 8.87 -14.31
CA GLY A 116 -10.47 10.16 -14.33
C GLY A 116 -9.82 10.55 -13.01
N MET A 117 -10.30 10.02 -11.87
CA MET A 117 -9.67 10.26 -10.57
C MET A 117 -8.26 9.65 -10.49
N VAL A 118 -7.39 10.24 -9.66
CA VAL A 118 -6.04 9.73 -9.38
C VAL A 118 -5.91 9.52 -7.87
N PHE A 119 -5.34 8.39 -7.49
CA PHE A 119 -5.13 7.99 -6.10
C PHE A 119 -3.73 7.44 -5.87
N THR A 120 -3.22 7.56 -4.66
CA THR A 120 -2.13 6.70 -4.17
C THR A 120 -2.66 5.31 -3.80
N ILE A 121 -1.80 4.29 -3.90
CA ILE A 121 -2.00 3.00 -3.25
C ILE A 121 -0.74 2.71 -2.47
N GLU A 122 -0.82 2.78 -1.14
CA GLU A 122 0.36 2.91 -0.26
C GLU A 122 0.32 2.02 0.98
N PRO A 123 -0.02 0.72 0.91
CA PRO A 123 -0.01 -0.11 2.11
C PRO A 123 1.36 -0.12 2.79
N GLY A 124 1.35 -0.03 4.13
CA GLY A 124 2.53 -0.14 4.98
C GLY A 124 2.43 -1.27 6.00
N ILE A 125 3.57 -1.79 6.43
CA ILE A 125 3.70 -2.72 7.56
C ILE A 125 4.82 -2.19 8.45
N TYR A 126 4.50 -1.85 9.70
CA TYR A 126 5.43 -1.28 10.66
C TYR A 126 5.44 -2.15 11.92
N ILE A 127 6.61 -2.69 12.26
CA ILE A 127 6.82 -3.66 13.34
C ILE A 127 7.89 -3.07 14.25
N GLU A 128 7.44 -2.41 15.32
CA GLU A 128 8.30 -1.71 16.27
C GLU A 128 9.31 -2.66 16.94
N GLU A 129 8.83 -3.84 17.33
CA GLU A 129 9.62 -4.87 18.00
C GLU A 129 10.71 -5.49 17.10
N GLU A 130 10.61 -5.33 15.78
CA GLU A 130 11.62 -5.77 14.81
C GLU A 130 12.42 -4.58 14.23
N HIS A 131 12.18 -3.36 14.69
CA HIS A 131 12.75 -2.12 14.15
C HIS A 131 12.64 -2.04 12.61
N MET A 132 11.48 -2.43 12.08
CA MET A 132 11.27 -2.59 10.64
C MET A 132 9.98 -1.92 10.19
N GLY A 133 10.09 -1.09 9.14
CA GLY A 133 8.96 -0.47 8.46
C GLY A 133 9.09 -0.62 6.96
N ILE A 134 8.03 -1.08 6.30
CA ILE A 134 7.97 -1.25 4.85
C ILE A 134 6.71 -0.58 4.34
N ARG A 135 6.84 0.29 3.34
CA ARG A 135 5.71 0.83 2.58
C ARG A 135 6.04 0.78 1.09
N ILE A 136 5.06 0.40 0.28
CA ILE A 136 5.17 0.38 -1.18
C ILE A 136 4.03 1.20 -1.74
N GLU A 137 4.37 2.26 -2.45
CA GLU A 137 3.41 3.24 -2.91
C GLU A 137 3.62 3.61 -4.37
N ASN A 138 2.52 3.61 -5.13
CA ASN A 138 2.45 4.06 -6.51
C ASN A 138 1.22 4.95 -6.72
N ASN A 139 1.22 5.71 -7.82
CA ASN A 139 0.07 6.53 -8.22
C ASN A 139 -0.75 5.81 -9.30
N TYR A 140 -2.07 5.80 -9.13
CA TYR A 140 -3.00 5.07 -9.97
C TYR A 140 -4.05 6.00 -10.57
N TRP A 141 -4.14 5.98 -11.90
CA TRP A 141 -5.19 6.67 -12.64
C TRP A 141 -6.38 5.75 -12.86
N MET A 142 -7.57 6.17 -12.44
CA MET A 142 -8.81 5.41 -12.60
C MET A 142 -9.27 5.47 -14.07
N THR A 143 -9.31 4.31 -14.72
CA THR A 143 -9.87 4.16 -16.07
C THR A 143 -11.34 3.74 -15.98
N ARG A 144 -12.05 3.66 -17.10
CA ARG A 144 -13.49 3.29 -17.10
C ARG A 144 -13.79 1.96 -16.39
N ASN A 145 -12.91 0.98 -16.50
CA ASN A 145 -13.15 -0.40 -16.05
C ASN A 145 -12.11 -0.90 -15.03
N GLY A 146 -11.27 -0.02 -14.48
CA GLY A 146 -10.15 -0.41 -13.64
C GLY A 146 -9.24 0.76 -13.32
N ASN A 147 -7.94 0.49 -13.20
CA ASN A 147 -6.92 1.52 -12.99
C ASN A 147 -5.69 1.27 -13.85
N LYS A 148 -4.81 2.27 -13.90
CA LYS A 148 -3.51 2.21 -14.52
C LYS A 148 -2.47 2.72 -13.54
N ASP A 149 -1.49 1.88 -13.23
CA ASP A 149 -0.31 2.26 -12.47
C ASP A 149 0.58 3.20 -13.32
N LEU A 150 0.73 4.44 -12.86
CA LEU A 150 1.55 5.46 -13.49
C LEU A 150 3.06 5.29 -13.18
N MET A 151 3.38 4.47 -12.19
CA MET A 151 4.73 4.20 -11.68
C MET A 151 5.20 2.77 -11.99
N LYS A 152 4.51 2.05 -12.90
CA LYS A 152 4.76 0.63 -13.21
C LYS A 152 6.19 0.30 -13.66
N SER A 153 6.94 1.28 -14.16
CA SER A 153 8.32 1.11 -14.61
C SER A 153 9.34 1.22 -13.48
N ILE A 154 8.91 1.62 -12.28
CA ILE A 154 9.76 1.74 -11.12
C ILE A 154 9.71 0.41 -10.34
N PRO A 155 10.85 -0.28 -10.16
CA PRO A 155 10.95 -1.57 -9.49
C PRO A 155 10.21 -1.65 -8.14
N ILE A 156 9.51 -2.76 -7.93
CA ILE A 156 8.81 -3.06 -6.66
C ILE A 156 8.99 -4.51 -6.21
N THR A 157 9.66 -5.37 -6.98
CA THR A 157 9.97 -6.72 -6.52
C THR A 157 11.32 -6.74 -5.82
N VAL A 158 11.50 -7.67 -4.88
CA VAL A 158 12.79 -7.84 -4.21
C VAL A 158 13.88 -8.16 -5.23
N GLU A 159 13.58 -9.01 -6.20
CA GLU A 159 14.52 -9.47 -7.21
C GLU A 159 14.99 -8.32 -8.11
N GLU A 160 14.08 -7.44 -8.57
CA GLU A 160 14.45 -6.25 -9.35
C GLU A 160 15.30 -5.28 -8.52
N ILE A 161 14.92 -5.04 -7.26
CA ILE A 161 15.66 -4.13 -6.37
C ILE A 161 17.07 -4.66 -6.11
N GLU A 162 17.21 -5.91 -5.68
CA GLU A 162 18.51 -6.53 -5.45
C GLU A 162 19.36 -6.58 -6.73
N ALA A 163 18.75 -6.82 -7.90
CA ALA A 163 19.46 -6.82 -9.18
C ALA A 163 20.01 -5.44 -9.54
N LEU A 164 19.25 -4.37 -9.32
CA LEU A 164 19.69 -3.00 -9.60
C LEU A 164 20.69 -2.45 -8.59
N MET A 165 20.67 -2.99 -7.36
CA MET A 165 21.62 -2.61 -6.31
C MET A 165 22.92 -3.41 -6.35
N LYS A 166 22.98 -4.52 -7.11
CA LYS A 166 24.24 -5.22 -7.40
C LYS A 166 25.16 -4.30 -8.22
N ARG A 167 26.30 -3.97 -7.63
CA ARG A 167 27.42 -3.31 -8.31
C ARG A 167 28.41 -4.36 -8.80
#